data_AF-A0A661Y205-F1
#
_entry.id   AF-A0A661Y205-F1
#
_cell.length_a   1.000
_cell.length_b   1.000
_cell.length_c   1.000
_cell.angle_alpha   90.00
_cell.angle_beta   90.00
_cell.angle_gamma   90.00
#
_symmetry.space_group_name_H-M   'P 1'
#
loop_
_entity.id
_entity.type
_entity.pdbx_description
1 polymer ?
#
loop_
_entity_poly.entity_id
_entity_poly.type
_entity_poly.pdbx_seq_one_letter_code
_entity_poly.pdbx_strand_id
1 'polypeptide(L)'
;MDKLPQRAGKKPATTPSNPHMQLDQQPTDNKIIEELQDWAFALHYISKENSQISVPGAQAMCLAPNKTCKACNAFMIGTEFAHFHPHPDYSLHLSLPLNDAKTVIEKGWGEIHPVVQKGWLPANFIMLYAARNEEEVELSKLIIQHSYDFATGKISD
;
A
#
# COMPACT_ATOMS: atom_id res chain seq x y z
N MET A 1 -14.57 3.22 1.48
CA MET A 1 -13.76 4.23 2.20
C MET A 1 -14.53 5.11 3.17
N ASP A 2 -15.83 5.37 2.96
CA ASP A 2 -16.65 6.28 3.79
C ASP A 2 -16.67 6.01 5.30
N LYS A 3 -16.31 4.79 5.73
CA LYS A 3 -16.26 4.37 7.14
C LYS A 3 -14.85 4.29 7.73
N LEU A 4 -13.81 4.69 6.99
CA LEU A 4 -12.44 4.64 7.49
C LEU A 4 -12.28 5.62 8.67
N PRO A 5 -11.96 5.15 9.89
CA PRO A 5 -11.84 6.01 11.05
C PRO A 5 -10.54 6.82 10.99
N GLN A 6 -10.42 7.85 11.83
CA GLN A 6 -9.15 8.54 12.02
C GLN A 6 -8.16 7.58 12.67
N ARG A 7 -6.95 7.45 12.11
CA ARG A 7 -5.88 6.69 12.74
C ARG A 7 -5.48 7.33 14.06
N ALA A 8 -5.44 6.54 15.13
CA ALA A 8 -5.10 7.03 16.46
C ALA A 8 -3.61 7.41 16.58
N GLY A 9 -3.32 8.46 17.33
CA GLY A 9 -1.95 8.88 17.64
C GLY A 9 -1.34 9.86 16.64
N LYS A 10 -0.03 10.09 16.76
CA LYS A 10 0.71 11.01 15.89
C LYS A 10 1.02 10.35 14.54
N LYS A 11 1.13 11.15 13.48
CA LYS A 11 1.64 10.70 12.19
C LYS A 11 3.04 10.07 12.36
N PRO A 12 3.32 8.91 11.76
CA PRO A 12 4.67 8.32 11.76
C PRO A 12 5.72 9.23 11.12
N ALA A 13 6.96 9.11 11.59
CA ALA A 13 8.10 9.71 10.92
C ALA A 13 8.48 8.90 9.67
N THR A 14 8.80 9.60 8.59
CA THR A 14 9.19 8.98 7.31
C THR A 14 10.38 9.71 6.70
N THR A 15 11.10 9.04 5.80
CA THR A 15 12.13 9.70 4.98
C THR A 15 11.47 10.60 3.91
N PRO A 16 12.03 11.78 3.59
CA PRO A 16 11.41 12.70 2.62
C PRO A 16 11.78 12.41 1.16
N SER A 17 12.47 11.29 0.89
CA SER A 17 13.08 10.99 -0.41
C SER A 17 13.19 9.48 -0.61
N ASN A 18 13.75 9.03 -1.73
CA ASN A 18 13.96 7.60 -1.97
C ASN A 18 15.23 7.12 -1.26
N PRO A 19 15.20 5.95 -0.58
CA PRO A 19 14.01 5.12 -0.36
C PRO A 19 13.05 5.79 0.63
N HIS A 20 11.75 5.83 0.27
CA HIS A 20 10.71 6.38 1.14
C HIS A 20 10.35 5.31 2.15
N MET A 21 10.65 5.54 3.43
CA MET A 21 10.54 4.52 4.48
C MET A 21 9.86 5.08 5.72
N GLN A 22 9.10 4.23 6.43
CA GLN A 22 8.60 4.54 7.76
C GLN A 22 9.67 4.26 8.82
N LEU A 23 9.88 5.20 9.72
CA LEU A 23 11.00 5.21 10.67
C LEU A 23 10.60 4.84 12.11
N ASP A 24 9.31 4.94 12.43
CA ASP A 24 8.78 4.65 13.75
C ASP A 24 7.38 4.04 13.70
N GLN A 25 6.86 3.63 14.86
CA GLN A 25 5.53 3.04 15.02
C GLN A 25 5.29 1.73 14.25
N GLN A 26 6.34 0.93 14.05
CA GLN A 26 6.20 -0.46 13.68
C GLN A 26 5.57 -1.29 14.81
N PRO A 27 4.89 -2.41 14.51
CA PRO A 27 4.40 -3.30 15.55
C PRO A 27 5.56 -3.92 16.32
N THR A 28 5.33 -4.21 17.59
CA THR A 28 6.29 -4.91 18.44
C THR A 28 6.27 -6.43 18.22
N ASP A 29 5.16 -6.98 17.75
CA ASP A 29 5.00 -8.38 17.36
C ASP A 29 4.94 -8.50 15.83
N ASN A 30 5.90 -9.23 15.25
CA ASN A 30 5.96 -9.46 13.80
C ASN A 30 4.72 -10.21 13.26
N LYS A 31 3.99 -10.94 14.12
CA LYS A 31 2.75 -11.63 13.71
C LYS A 31 1.72 -10.69 13.10
N ILE A 32 1.69 -9.42 13.53
CA ILE A 32 0.81 -8.39 12.98
C ILE A 32 1.09 -8.17 11.48
N ILE A 33 2.37 -8.16 11.10
CA ILE A 33 2.78 -7.98 9.70
C ILE A 33 2.58 -9.28 8.91
N GLU A 34 2.95 -10.42 9.50
CA GLU A 34 2.78 -11.74 8.90
C GLU A 34 1.30 -12.01 8.55
N GLU A 35 0.37 -11.72 9.48
CA GLU A 35 -1.06 -11.91 9.24
C GLU A 35 -1.58 -11.06 8.06
N LEU A 36 -1.17 -9.78 8.00
CA LEU A 36 -1.57 -8.88 6.93
C LEU A 36 -1.02 -9.34 5.58
N GLN A 37 0.26 -9.74 5.54
CA GLN A 37 0.90 -10.23 4.32
C GLN A 37 0.28 -11.55 3.85
N ASP A 38 0.07 -12.52 4.75
CA ASP A 38 -0.53 -13.80 4.42
C ASP A 38 -1.92 -13.63 3.83
N TRP A 39 -2.74 -12.76 4.42
CA TRP A 39 -4.04 -12.41 3.86
C TRP A 39 -3.93 -11.75 2.48
N ALA A 40 -3.04 -10.75 2.33
CA ALA A 40 -2.91 -9.99 1.09
C ALA A 40 -2.46 -10.87 -0.08
N PHE A 41 -1.47 -11.73 0.15
CA PHE A 41 -0.95 -12.65 -0.88
C PHE A 41 -1.86 -13.84 -1.14
N ALA A 42 -2.87 -14.10 -0.30
CA ALA A 42 -3.90 -15.09 -0.55
C ALA A 42 -5.05 -14.58 -1.46
N LEU A 43 -5.07 -13.28 -1.80
CA LEU A 43 -6.06 -12.73 -2.73
C LEU A 43 -5.93 -13.39 -4.11
N HIS A 44 -7.07 -13.57 -4.78
CA HIS A 44 -7.11 -14.29 -6.05
C HIS A 44 -6.28 -13.58 -7.13
N TYR A 45 -5.61 -14.38 -7.97
CA TYR A 45 -4.81 -13.90 -9.10
C TYR A 45 -3.58 -13.06 -8.72
N ILE A 46 -3.16 -13.08 -7.45
CA ILE A 46 -1.93 -12.45 -6.98
C ILE A 46 -0.77 -13.44 -7.05
N SER A 47 0.36 -13.02 -7.63
CA SER A 47 1.67 -13.63 -7.41
C SER A 47 2.47 -12.78 -6.42
N LYS A 48 3.11 -13.46 -5.46
CA LYS A 48 4.10 -12.87 -4.57
C LYS A 48 5.47 -12.90 -5.26
N GLU A 49 6.03 -11.74 -5.55
CA GLU A 49 7.30 -11.60 -6.26
C GLU A 49 8.22 -10.61 -5.53
N ASN A 50 9.51 -10.59 -5.88
CA ASN A 50 10.37 -9.49 -5.44
C ASN A 50 9.97 -8.22 -6.22
N SER A 51 9.81 -7.09 -5.51
CA SER A 51 9.49 -5.82 -6.16
C SER A 51 10.58 -5.39 -7.13
N GLN A 52 10.16 -4.87 -8.28
CA GLN A 52 11.08 -4.38 -9.32
C GLN A 52 11.37 -2.88 -9.18
N ILE A 53 10.63 -2.17 -8.33
CA ILE A 53 10.72 -0.70 -8.18
C ILE A 53 11.05 -0.25 -6.74
N SER A 54 11.09 -1.19 -5.79
CA SER A 54 11.30 -0.91 -4.36
C SER A 54 12.70 -1.31 -3.85
N VAL A 55 12.89 -1.19 -2.55
CA VAL A 55 14.11 -1.58 -1.82
C VAL A 55 14.37 -3.09 -1.88
N PRO A 56 15.65 -3.54 -1.76
CA PRO A 56 15.96 -4.96 -1.69
C PRO A 56 15.17 -5.70 -0.59
N GLY A 57 14.54 -6.81 -0.96
CA GLY A 57 13.72 -7.63 -0.04
C GLY A 57 12.24 -7.25 -0.01
N ALA A 58 11.83 -6.14 -0.62
CA ALA A 58 10.42 -5.78 -0.75
C ALA A 58 9.64 -6.82 -1.57
N GLN A 59 8.44 -7.15 -1.11
CA GLN A 59 7.59 -8.17 -1.71
C GLN A 59 6.41 -7.52 -2.42
N ALA A 60 6.36 -7.69 -3.74
CA ALA A 60 5.34 -7.16 -4.62
C ALA A 60 4.11 -8.05 -4.70
N MET A 61 2.95 -7.41 -4.70
CA MET A 61 1.69 -7.97 -5.13
C MET A 61 1.54 -7.72 -6.63
N CYS A 62 1.77 -8.76 -7.43
CA CYS A 62 1.64 -8.71 -8.88
C CYS A 62 0.33 -9.37 -9.30
N LEU A 63 -0.49 -8.67 -10.09
CA LEU A 63 -1.75 -9.22 -10.59
C LEU A 63 -1.50 -10.01 -11.89
N ALA A 64 -2.24 -11.10 -12.09
CA ALA A 64 -2.19 -11.86 -13.34
C ALA A 64 -2.45 -10.94 -14.56
N PRO A 65 -1.64 -10.99 -15.65
CA PRO A 65 -1.72 -10.01 -16.75
C PRO A 65 -3.07 -9.91 -17.47
N ASN A 66 -3.87 -10.97 -17.46
CA ASN A 66 -5.21 -11.01 -18.04
C ASN A 66 -6.33 -10.56 -17.07
N LYS A 67 -5.98 -10.19 -15.84
CA LYS A 67 -6.89 -9.66 -14.81
C LYS A 67 -6.63 -8.19 -14.50
N THR A 68 -5.58 -7.60 -15.05
CA THR A 68 -5.26 -6.17 -14.87
C THR A 68 -6.26 -5.28 -15.59
N CYS A 69 -6.70 -4.22 -14.92
CA CYS A 69 -7.36 -3.12 -15.57
C CYS A 69 -6.35 -2.30 -16.40
N LYS A 70 -6.71 -2.02 -17.66
CA LYS A 70 -5.81 -1.36 -18.64
C LYS A 70 -5.95 0.15 -18.71
N ALA A 71 -7.02 0.70 -18.12
CA ALA A 71 -7.36 2.12 -18.18
C ALA A 71 -7.18 2.84 -16.83
N CYS A 72 -6.80 2.13 -15.78
CA CYS A 72 -6.56 2.67 -14.45
C CYS A 72 -5.07 2.89 -14.21
N ASN A 73 -4.75 3.93 -13.46
CA ASN A 73 -3.39 4.21 -12.99
C ASN A 73 -3.06 3.39 -11.73
N ALA A 74 -3.25 2.07 -11.79
CA ALA A 74 -3.13 1.19 -10.62
C ALA A 74 -1.73 0.57 -10.45
N PHE A 75 -0.92 0.54 -11.50
CA PHE A 75 0.32 -0.24 -11.53
C PHE A 75 1.56 0.68 -11.57
N MET A 76 2.55 0.36 -10.75
CA MET A 76 3.82 1.07 -10.68
C MET A 76 4.77 0.61 -11.79
N ILE A 77 4.88 -0.71 -11.96
CA ILE A 77 5.73 -1.36 -12.96
C ILE A 77 5.13 -2.72 -13.32
N GLY A 78 5.05 -3.05 -14.60
CA GLY A 78 4.45 -4.30 -15.05
C GLY A 78 3.03 -4.50 -14.51
N THR A 79 2.84 -5.49 -13.65
CA THR A 79 1.56 -5.77 -12.96
C THR A 79 1.63 -5.60 -11.43
N GLU A 80 2.69 -4.97 -10.94
CA GLU A 80 2.89 -4.61 -9.54
C GLU A 80 2.04 -3.39 -9.18
N PHE A 81 0.99 -3.58 -8.37
CA PHE A 81 0.11 -2.49 -7.90
C PHE A 81 0.34 -2.11 -6.44
N ALA A 82 0.99 -3.00 -5.68
CA ALA A 82 1.40 -2.77 -4.30
C ALA A 82 2.67 -3.56 -3.98
N HIS A 83 3.44 -3.09 -3.00
CA HIS A 83 4.57 -3.86 -2.44
C HIS A 83 4.78 -3.55 -0.96
N PHE A 84 5.12 -4.56 -0.18
CA PHE A 84 5.47 -4.44 1.24
C PHE A 84 6.96 -4.21 1.41
N HIS A 85 7.34 -3.27 2.27
CA HIS A 85 8.74 -3.10 2.69
C HIS A 85 9.14 -4.20 3.69
N PRO A 86 10.40 -4.66 3.65
CA PRO A 86 10.92 -5.63 4.60
C PRO A 86 11.17 -4.97 5.97
N HIS A 87 11.60 -5.78 6.93
CA HIS A 87 12.16 -5.28 8.19
C HIS A 87 13.28 -4.25 7.91
N PRO A 88 13.36 -3.13 8.66
CA PRO A 88 12.56 -2.76 9.84
C PRO A 88 11.37 -1.83 9.55
N ASP A 89 10.97 -1.66 8.28
CA ASP A 89 10.00 -0.62 7.89
C ASP A 89 8.55 -1.10 8.04
N TYR A 90 8.23 -2.21 7.39
CA TYR A 90 6.90 -2.84 7.33
C TYR A 90 5.74 -1.98 6.80
N SER A 91 5.96 -0.72 6.41
CA SER A 91 5.00 0.01 5.58
C SER A 91 4.88 -0.65 4.20
N LEU A 92 3.87 -0.23 3.44
CA LEU A 92 3.74 -0.66 2.06
C LEU A 92 3.39 0.50 1.16
N HIS A 93 3.72 0.36 -0.12
CA HIS A 93 3.26 1.28 -1.15
C HIS A 93 2.19 0.62 -2.00
N LEU A 94 1.20 1.40 -2.43
CA LEU A 94 0.09 0.93 -3.23
C LEU A 94 -0.59 2.09 -3.98
N SER A 95 -1.30 1.76 -5.06
CA SER A 95 -2.12 2.72 -5.82
C SER A 95 -3.59 2.58 -5.46
N LEU A 96 -4.32 3.68 -5.30
CA LEU A 96 -5.77 3.71 -5.03
C LEU A 96 -6.53 4.50 -6.09
N PRO A 97 -7.88 4.47 -6.13
CA PRO A 97 -8.62 5.57 -6.72
C PRO A 97 -8.24 6.90 -6.05
N LEU A 98 -8.21 8.01 -6.79
CA LEU A 98 -7.74 9.31 -6.30
C LEU A 98 -8.49 9.79 -5.05
N ASN A 99 -9.80 9.55 -4.98
CA ASN A 99 -10.61 9.92 -3.82
C ASN A 99 -10.33 9.03 -2.60
N ASP A 100 -10.03 7.75 -2.83
CA ASP A 100 -9.63 6.83 -1.77
C ASP A 100 -8.23 7.20 -1.23
N ALA A 101 -7.27 7.52 -2.10
CA ALA A 101 -5.95 8.00 -1.70
C ALA A 101 -6.05 9.26 -0.81
N LYS A 102 -6.86 10.25 -1.21
CA LYS A 102 -7.12 11.45 -0.41
C LYS A 102 -7.71 11.08 0.96
N THR A 103 -8.73 10.23 0.99
CA THR A 103 -9.38 9.80 2.23
C THR A 103 -8.40 9.11 3.17
N VAL A 104 -7.58 8.18 2.66
CA VAL A 104 -6.57 7.46 3.44
C VAL A 104 -5.55 8.42 4.07
N ILE A 105 -5.08 9.41 3.30
CA ILE A 105 -4.13 10.43 3.78
C ILE A 105 -4.79 11.34 4.83
N GLU A 106 -5.99 11.86 4.56
CA GLU A 106 -6.73 12.74 5.47
C GLU A 106 -7.05 12.05 6.81
N LYS A 107 -7.38 10.75 6.76
CA LYS A 107 -7.62 9.91 7.93
C LYS A 107 -6.34 9.47 8.65
N GLY A 108 -5.16 9.86 8.16
CA GLY A 108 -3.87 9.63 8.81
C GLY A 108 -3.31 8.21 8.66
N TRP A 109 -3.82 7.43 7.71
CA TRP A 109 -3.38 6.06 7.44
C TRP A 109 -2.18 5.99 6.50
N GLY A 110 -1.91 7.06 5.76
CA GLY A 110 -0.80 7.09 4.82
C GLY A 110 -0.32 8.49 4.51
N GLU A 111 0.59 8.59 3.53
CA GLU A 111 1.00 9.84 2.92
C GLU A 111 1.39 9.64 1.46
N ILE A 112 1.41 10.73 0.69
CA ILE A 112 1.83 10.69 -0.71
C ILE A 112 3.31 10.31 -0.83
N HIS A 113 3.65 9.47 -1.82
CA HIS A 113 5.06 9.14 -2.06
C HIS A 113 5.81 10.36 -2.65
N PRO A 114 7.03 10.71 -2.17
CA PRO A 114 7.81 11.84 -2.67
C PRO A 114 8.07 11.87 -4.19
N VAL A 115 8.06 10.73 -4.88
CA VAL A 115 8.27 10.69 -6.34
C VAL A 115 7.06 11.18 -7.12
N VAL A 116 5.86 11.15 -6.53
CA VAL A 116 4.66 11.76 -7.11
C VAL A 116 4.87 13.27 -7.25
N GLN A 117 5.47 13.91 -6.25
CA GLN A 117 5.78 15.34 -6.29
C GLN A 117 6.81 15.69 -7.39
N LYS A 118 7.59 14.69 -7.84
CA LYS A 118 8.52 14.81 -8.97
C LYS A 118 7.87 14.50 -10.33
N GLY A 119 6.60 14.09 -10.35
CA GLY A 119 5.86 13.73 -11.55
C GLY A 119 6.23 12.37 -12.16
N TRP A 120 6.90 11.49 -11.40
CA TRP A 120 7.37 10.19 -11.92
C TRP A 120 6.34 9.07 -11.79
N LEU A 121 5.45 9.17 -10.80
CA LEU A 121 4.33 8.25 -10.60
C LEU A 121 3.02 9.03 -10.47
N PRO A 122 1.87 8.40 -10.74
CA PRO A 122 0.58 9.08 -10.71
C PRO A 122 0.21 9.56 -9.29
N ALA A 123 -0.70 10.53 -9.21
CA ALA A 123 -1.06 11.24 -7.97
C ALA A 123 -1.76 10.40 -6.90
N ASN A 124 -2.08 9.15 -7.22
CA ASN A 124 -2.77 8.20 -6.36
C ASN A 124 -1.84 7.17 -5.69
N PHE A 125 -0.53 7.30 -5.89
CA PHE A 125 0.46 6.41 -5.32
C PHE A 125 0.91 6.86 -3.94
N ILE A 126 0.62 6.06 -2.91
CA ILE A 126 0.81 6.43 -1.51
C ILE A 126 1.69 5.42 -0.77
N MET A 127 2.24 5.86 0.36
CA MET A 127 2.63 4.96 1.45
C MET A 127 1.40 4.73 2.34
N LEU A 128 1.11 3.47 2.65
CA LEU A 128 0.25 3.05 3.75
C LEU A 128 1.16 2.64 4.91
N TYR A 129 0.94 3.24 6.09
CA TYR A 129 1.78 2.97 7.24
C TYR A 129 1.64 1.53 7.75
N ALA A 130 2.71 1.02 8.37
CA ALA A 130 2.70 -0.27 9.04
C ALA A 130 1.59 -0.35 10.09
N ALA A 131 0.83 -1.44 10.08
CA ALA A 131 -0.17 -1.73 11.10
C ALA A 131 0.50 -2.01 12.45
N ARG A 132 0.01 -1.38 13.52
CA ARG A 132 0.58 -1.50 14.88
C ARG A 132 -0.03 -2.63 15.69
N ASN A 133 -1.24 -3.05 15.35
CA ASN A 133 -2.05 -4.00 16.09
C ASN A 133 -3.13 -4.62 15.19
N GLU A 134 -3.90 -5.55 15.76
CA GLU A 134 -4.96 -6.31 15.08
C GLU A 134 -6.06 -5.41 14.48
N GLU A 135 -6.43 -4.32 15.17
CA GLU A 135 -7.42 -3.37 14.64
C GLU A 135 -6.90 -2.66 13.38
N GLU A 136 -5.63 -2.23 13.40
CA GLU A 136 -5.00 -1.61 12.23
C GLU A 136 -4.78 -2.60 11.09
N VAL A 137 -4.63 -3.90 11.39
CA VAL A 137 -4.57 -4.95 10.36
C VAL A 137 -5.88 -4.97 9.58
N GLU A 138 -7.04 -5.02 10.26
CA GLU A 138 -8.34 -5.04 9.59
C GLU A 138 -8.59 -3.78 8.72
N LEU A 139 -8.16 -2.61 9.20
CA LEU A 139 -8.28 -1.37 8.43
C LEU A 139 -7.28 -1.31 7.27
N SER A 140 -6.09 -1.89 7.42
CA SER A 140 -5.13 -2.04 6.33
C SER A 140 -5.62 -3.02 5.26
N LYS A 141 -6.26 -4.14 5.66
CA LYS A 141 -6.92 -5.08 4.74
C LYS A 141 -7.99 -4.37 3.91
N LEU A 142 -8.81 -3.52 4.53
CA LEU A 142 -9.80 -2.71 3.80
C LEU A 142 -9.15 -1.81 2.74
N ILE A 143 -8.05 -1.13 3.05
CA ILE A 143 -7.35 -0.24 2.11
C ILE A 143 -6.71 -1.04 0.97
N ILE A 144 -6.03 -2.15 1.29
CA ILE A 144 -5.43 -3.05 0.29
C ILE A 144 -6.50 -3.65 -0.62
N GLN A 145 -7.66 -4.03 -0.07
CA GLN A 145 -8.79 -4.55 -0.85
C GLN A 145 -9.26 -3.53 -1.89
N HIS A 146 -9.36 -2.25 -1.53
CA HIS A 146 -9.70 -1.18 -2.47
C HIS A 146 -8.64 -1.02 -3.57
N SER A 147 -7.35 -1.09 -3.22
CA SER A 147 -6.26 -1.07 -4.19
C SER A 147 -6.32 -2.24 -5.17
N TYR A 148 -6.59 -3.44 -4.67
CA TYR A 148 -6.80 -4.65 -5.48
C TYR A 148 -8.03 -4.53 -6.39
N ASP A 149 -9.16 -4.03 -5.87
CA ASP A 149 -10.37 -3.85 -6.66
C ASP A 149 -10.19 -2.78 -7.76
N PHE A 150 -9.35 -1.77 -7.52
CA PHE A 150 -8.94 -0.80 -8.52
C PHE A 150 -8.02 -1.42 -9.58
N ALA A 151 -7.01 -2.18 -9.16
CA ALA A 151 -6.09 -2.89 -10.05
C ALA A 151 -6.81 -3.93 -10.94
N THR A 152 -7.88 -4.54 -10.44
CA THR A 152 -8.73 -5.47 -11.21
C THR A 152 -9.81 -4.77 -12.05
N GLY A 153 -9.98 -3.45 -11.89
CA GLY A 153 -10.98 -2.67 -12.61
C GLY A 153 -12.42 -2.83 -12.12
N LYS A 154 -12.63 -3.39 -10.93
CA LYS A 154 -13.96 -3.47 -10.31
C LYS A 154 -14.43 -2.13 -9.81
N ILE A 155 -13.49 -1.26 -9.43
CA ILE A 155 -13.73 0.15 -9.11
C ILE A 155 -12.83 1.02 -10.00
N SER A 156 -13.26 2.25 -10.23
CA SER A 156 -12.52 3.26 -11.00
C SER A 156 -12.38 4.56 -10.18
N ASP A 157 -11.62 5.50 -10.72
CA ASP A 157 -11.69 6.91 -10.30
C ASP A 157 -13.09 7.50 -10.53
#